data_AF-A4X3H9-F1
#
_entry.id   AF-A4X3H9-F1
#
_cell.length_a   1.000
_cell.length_b   1.000
_cell.length_c   1.000
_cell.angle_alpha   90.00
_cell.angle_beta   90.00
_cell.angle_gamma   90.00
#
_symmetry.space_group_name_H-M   'P 1'
#
loop_
_entity.id
_entity.type
_entity.pdbx_description
1 polymer ?
#
loop_
_entity_poly.entity_id
_entity_poly.type
_entity_poly.pdbx_seq_one_letter_code
_entity_poly.pdbx_strand_id
1 'polypeptide(L)'
;MRRTARQAHSLLADPALNVFHNSEAFLFCNYDRAKALCHPSRGAQSTPSLDRCRPNCANVARTDVHASQIEDTAAQLRAQACSPLLPEPLADRLRHKAEHLTRLAADHRAARITVDEENS
;
A
#
# COMPACT_ATOMS: atom_id res chain seq x y z
N MET A 1 -22.49 -7.75 12.77
CA MET A 1 -23.20 -8.22 11.54
C MET A 1 -22.20 -8.92 10.62
N ARG A 2 -22.18 -10.27 10.58
CA ARG A 2 -21.27 -11.04 9.70
C ARG A 2 -21.84 -11.06 8.28
N ARG A 3 -21.07 -10.61 7.29
CA ARG A 3 -21.45 -10.71 5.87
C ARG A 3 -21.30 -12.15 5.40
N THR A 4 -22.27 -12.64 4.63
CA THR A 4 -22.19 -13.99 4.03
C THR A 4 -21.19 -13.99 2.87
N ALA A 5 -20.63 -15.15 2.53
CA ALA A 5 -19.69 -15.28 1.40
C ALA A 5 -20.28 -14.75 0.07
N ARG A 6 -21.60 -14.91 -0.12
CA ARG A 6 -22.34 -14.38 -1.26
C ARG A 6 -22.37 -12.84 -1.28
N GLN A 7 -22.63 -12.23 -0.13
CA GLN A 7 -22.61 -10.76 0.00
C GLN A 7 -21.20 -10.19 -0.20
N ALA A 8 -20.16 -10.87 0.28
CA ALA A 8 -18.78 -10.50 0.00
C ALA A 8 -18.47 -10.57 -1.50
N HIS A 9 -18.90 -11.64 -2.18
CA HIS A 9 -18.77 -11.79 -3.63
C HIS A 9 -19.50 -10.68 -4.41
N SER A 10 -20.75 -10.35 -4.04
CA SER A 10 -21.50 -9.28 -4.72
C SER A 10 -20.86 -7.91 -4.59
N LEU A 11 -20.22 -7.62 -3.45
CA LEU A 11 -19.47 -6.37 -3.27
C LEU A 11 -18.19 -6.33 -4.12
N LEU A 12 -17.50 -7.47 -4.26
CA LEU A 12 -16.32 -7.57 -5.13
C LEU A 12 -16.68 -7.49 -6.62
N ALA A 13 -17.92 -7.84 -7.00
CA ALA A 13 -18.41 -7.80 -8.36
C ALA A 13 -19.08 -6.47 -8.74
N ASP A 14 -19.23 -5.53 -7.81
CA ASP A 14 -19.86 -4.24 -8.05
C ASP A 14 -18.94 -3.34 -8.89
N PRO A 15 -19.34 -2.93 -10.11
CA PRO A 15 -18.55 -2.03 -10.95
C PRO A 15 -18.36 -0.63 -10.35
N ALA A 16 -19.15 -0.25 -9.33
CA ALA A 16 -18.94 0.96 -8.54
C ALA A 16 -17.81 0.80 -7.50
N LEU A 17 -17.44 -0.44 -7.13
CA LEU A 17 -16.34 -0.78 -6.23
C LEU A 17 -15.12 -1.24 -7.03
N ASN A 18 -14.41 -0.26 -7.62
CA ASN A 18 -13.18 -0.50 -8.38
C ASN A 18 -11.97 -0.65 -7.45
N VAL A 19 -11.92 -1.73 -6.66
CA VAL A 19 -10.80 -1.99 -5.75
C VAL A 19 -9.73 -2.83 -6.43
N PHE A 20 -8.52 -2.28 -6.57
CA PHE A 20 -7.35 -2.99 -7.09
C PHE A 20 -6.34 -3.22 -5.98
N HIS A 21 -5.66 -4.36 -5.99
CA HIS A 21 -4.57 -4.63 -5.07
C HIS A 21 -3.24 -4.39 -5.76
N ASN A 22 -2.34 -3.64 -5.13
CA ASN A 22 -0.96 -3.49 -5.55
C ASN A 22 -0.04 -3.99 -4.43
N SER A 23 0.36 -5.26 -4.54
CA SER A 23 1.23 -5.92 -3.57
C SER A 23 2.61 -5.24 -3.50
N GLU A 24 3.17 -4.83 -4.64
CA GLU A 24 4.48 -4.18 -4.71
C GLU A 24 4.51 -2.81 -4.03
N ALA A 25 3.37 -2.12 -3.99
CA ALA A 25 3.19 -0.84 -3.30
C ALA A 25 2.52 -0.97 -1.92
N PHE A 26 2.22 -2.19 -1.48
CA PHE A 26 1.58 -2.51 -0.19
C PHE A 26 0.28 -1.72 0.05
N LEU A 27 -0.63 -1.74 -0.92
CA LEU A 27 -1.88 -0.99 -0.83
C LEU A 27 -3.02 -1.59 -1.64
N PHE A 28 -4.24 -1.28 -1.22
CA PHE A 28 -5.41 -1.30 -2.09
C PHE A 28 -5.59 0.08 -2.72
N CYS A 29 -6.06 0.11 -3.96
CA CYS A 29 -6.49 1.29 -4.69
C CYS A 29 -8.01 1.26 -4.77
N ASN A 30 -8.69 2.11 -4.01
CA ASN A 30 -10.12 2.37 -4.21
C ASN A 30 -10.26 3.35 -5.37
N TYR A 31 -10.27 2.81 -6.59
CA TYR A 31 -10.01 3.58 -7.79
C TYR A 31 -11.15 4.54 -8.13
N ASP A 32 -10.90 5.82 -7.88
CA ASP A 32 -11.61 6.95 -8.46
C ASP A 32 -10.71 7.62 -9.50
N ARG A 33 -11.10 7.54 -10.78
CA ARG A 33 -10.33 8.10 -11.90
C ARG A 33 -10.07 9.60 -11.74
N ALA A 34 -11.00 10.37 -11.16
CA ALA A 34 -10.86 11.81 -10.99
C ALA A 34 -9.75 12.19 -9.99
N LYS A 35 -9.38 11.26 -9.10
CA LYS A 35 -8.39 11.47 -8.03
C LYS A 35 -7.09 10.69 -8.24
N ALA A 36 -7.04 9.84 -9.26
CA ALA A 36 -5.93 8.91 -9.48
C ALA A 36 -4.68 9.63 -10.03
N LEU A 37 -3.65 9.82 -9.19
CA LEU A 37 -2.35 10.38 -9.62
C LEU A 37 -1.59 9.48 -10.62
N CYS A 38 -1.93 8.18 -10.68
CA CYS A 38 -1.32 7.22 -11.59
C CYS A 38 -1.87 7.32 -13.03
N HIS A 39 -2.95 8.07 -13.25
CA HIS A 39 -3.56 8.19 -14.57
C HIS A 39 -2.88 9.31 -15.37
N PRO A 40 -2.30 9.02 -16.55
CA PRO A 40 -1.86 10.08 -17.45
C PRO A 40 -3.11 10.82 -17.95
N SER A 41 -3.05 12.15 -18.02
CA SER A 41 -4.17 13.05 -18.38
C SER A 41 -4.76 12.85 -19.79
N ARG A 42 -4.33 11.82 -20.54
CA ARG A 42 -4.56 11.66 -21.99
C ARG A 42 -4.89 10.23 -22.45
N GLY A 43 -5.32 9.32 -21.57
CA GLY A 43 -5.63 7.93 -21.93
C GLY A 43 -7.11 7.55 -21.74
N ALA A 44 -7.66 6.74 -22.65
CA ALA A 44 -9.00 6.15 -22.55
C ALA A 44 -9.06 4.92 -21.60
N GLN A 45 -7.97 4.64 -20.87
CA GLN A 45 -7.91 3.50 -19.95
C GLN A 45 -8.99 3.61 -18.87
N SER A 46 -9.71 2.51 -18.67
CA SER A 46 -10.73 2.37 -17.62
C SER A 46 -10.16 1.89 -16.28
N THR A 47 -8.88 1.52 -16.22
CA THR A 47 -8.20 0.94 -15.05
C THR A 47 -6.93 1.71 -14.67
N PRO A 48 -6.49 1.67 -13.40
CA PRO A 48 -5.27 2.34 -12.97
C PRO A 48 -4.00 1.66 -13.47
N SER A 49 -2.96 2.46 -13.74
CA SER A 49 -1.60 1.96 -14.00
C SER A 49 -0.90 1.71 -12.67
N LEU A 50 -0.94 0.45 -12.18
CA LEU A 50 -0.42 0.11 -10.84
C LEU A 50 1.10 0.29 -10.71
N ASP A 51 1.84 0.18 -11.81
CA ASP A 51 3.27 0.50 -11.92
C ASP A 51 3.58 2.00 -11.68
N ARG A 52 2.60 2.88 -11.91
CA ARG A 52 2.70 4.34 -11.71
C ARG A 52 2.07 4.81 -10.40
N CYS A 53 1.76 3.90 -9.49
CA CYS A 53 1.13 4.23 -8.22
C CYS A 53 2.00 5.20 -7.41
N ARG A 54 1.37 6.23 -6.83
CA ARG A 54 2.04 7.21 -5.97
C ARG A 54 1.58 7.01 -4.52
N PRO A 55 2.49 6.94 -3.54
CA PRO A 55 2.12 6.67 -2.15
C PRO A 55 1.16 7.70 -1.52
N ASN A 56 1.14 8.93 -2.04
CA ASN A 56 0.28 10.04 -1.61
C ASN A 56 -0.99 10.21 -2.46
N CYS A 57 -1.33 9.24 -3.32
CA CYS A 57 -2.57 9.26 -4.10
C CYS A 57 -3.78 9.08 -3.18
N ALA A 58 -4.83 9.89 -3.37
CA ALA A 58 -6.04 9.84 -2.54
C ALA A 58 -6.83 8.51 -2.63
N ASN A 59 -6.56 7.69 -3.65
CA ASN A 59 -7.17 6.37 -3.81
C ASN A 59 -6.50 5.27 -2.95
N VAL A 60 -5.40 5.58 -2.27
CA VAL A 60 -4.62 4.61 -1.51
C VAL A 60 -5.33 4.28 -0.20
N ALA A 61 -5.60 2.99 0.01
CA ALA A 61 -6.02 2.43 1.28
C ALA A 61 -4.98 1.39 1.74
N ARG A 62 -4.45 1.54 2.95
CA ARG A 62 -3.57 0.56 3.58
C ARG A 62 -4.27 -0.10 4.76
N THR A 63 -3.92 -1.35 4.98
CA THR A 63 -4.39 -2.16 6.12
C THR A 63 -3.22 -2.38 7.08
N ASP A 64 -3.53 -2.83 8.30
CA ASP A 64 -2.49 -3.22 9.27
C ASP A 64 -1.63 -4.38 8.76
N VAL A 65 -2.18 -5.25 7.92
CA VAL A 65 -1.41 -6.31 7.23
C VAL A 65 -0.40 -5.70 6.27
N HIS A 66 -0.78 -4.68 5.50
CA HIS A 66 0.16 -3.98 4.63
C HIS A 66 1.26 -3.28 5.44
N ALA A 67 0.93 -2.65 6.57
CA ALA A 67 1.93 -2.02 7.43
C ALA A 67 2.95 -3.03 7.95
N SER A 68 2.50 -4.21 8.41
CA SER A 68 3.41 -5.30 8.81
C SER A 68 4.30 -5.78 7.65
N GLN A 69 3.74 -5.95 6.45
CA GLN A 69 4.53 -6.33 5.26
C GLN A 69 5.57 -5.27 4.87
N ILE A 70 5.23 -3.98 5.01
CA ILE A 70 6.15 -2.87 4.80
C ILE A 70 7.29 -2.92 5.82
N GLU A 71 6.97 -3.15 7.10
CA GLU A 71 7.96 -3.29 8.20
C GLU A 71 8.91 -4.47 7.94
N ASP A 72 8.39 -5.63 7.57
CA ASP A 72 9.17 -6.83 7.23
C ASP A 72 10.10 -6.58 6.04
N THR A 73 9.57 -5.94 4.99
CA THR A 73 10.35 -5.60 3.80
C THR A 73 11.46 -4.60 4.13
N ALA A 74 11.19 -3.60 4.98
CA ALA A 74 12.19 -2.66 5.44
C ALA A 74 13.30 -3.36 6.24
N ALA A 75 12.95 -4.30 7.11
CA ALA A 75 13.92 -5.09 7.87
C ALA A 75 14.81 -5.94 6.95
N GLN A 76 14.22 -6.60 5.94
CA GLN A 76 14.96 -7.38 4.94
C GLN A 76 15.95 -6.51 4.16
N LEU A 77 15.53 -5.32 3.71
CA LEU A 77 16.41 -4.39 2.99
C LEU A 77 17.57 -3.89 3.86
N ARG A 78 17.34 -3.63 5.16
CA ARG A 78 18.43 -3.31 6.11
C ARG A 78 19.42 -4.45 6.25
N ALA A 79 18.93 -5.68 6.41
CA ALA A 79 19.79 -6.85 6.51
C ALA A 79 20.65 -7.04 5.25
N GLN A 80 20.07 -6.85 4.06
CA GLN A 80 20.81 -6.89 2.79
C GLN A 80 21.86 -5.77 2.70
N ALA A 81 21.54 -4.57 3.18
CA ALA A 81 22.47 -3.43 3.20
C ALA A 81 23.68 -3.65 4.11
N CYS A 82 23.57 -4.53 5.11
CA CYS A 82 24.69 -4.92 5.98
C CYS A 82 25.57 -6.03 5.39
N SER A 83 25.24 -6.54 4.19
CA SER A 83 26.05 -7.58 3.55
C SER A 83 27.44 -7.06 3.19
N PRO A 84 28.53 -7.73 3.62
CA PRO A 84 29.90 -7.29 3.31
C PRO A 84 30.25 -7.42 1.83
N LEU A 85 29.44 -8.14 1.04
CA LEU A 85 29.62 -8.33 -0.39
C LEU A 85 28.95 -7.23 -1.24
N LEU A 86 28.22 -6.31 -0.62
CA LEU A 86 27.47 -5.28 -1.32
C LEU A 86 28.30 -3.99 -1.46
N PRO A 87 28.48 -3.45 -2.68
CA PRO A 87 29.11 -2.14 -2.87
C PRO A 87 28.38 -1.03 -2.10
N GLU A 88 29.13 -0.12 -1.47
CA GLU A 88 28.58 0.94 -0.62
C GLU A 88 27.44 1.75 -1.29
N PRO A 89 27.55 2.17 -2.57
CA PRO A 89 26.46 2.92 -3.21
C PRO A 89 25.14 2.12 -3.34
N LEU A 90 25.23 0.79 -3.42
CA LEU A 90 24.04 -0.08 -3.41
C LEU A 90 23.51 -0.24 -1.98
N ALA A 91 24.39 -0.38 -0.98
CA ALA A 91 24.01 -0.43 0.42
C ALA A 91 23.25 0.85 0.84
N ASP A 92 23.73 2.03 0.44
CA ASP A 92 23.06 3.32 0.63
C ASP A 92 21.64 3.32 0.06
N ARG A 93 21.48 2.89 -1.20
CA ARG A 93 20.15 2.82 -1.84
C ARG A 93 19.19 1.90 -1.08
N LEU A 94 19.66 0.76 -0.58
CA LEU A 94 18.84 -0.15 0.22
C LEU A 94 18.44 0.47 1.56
N ARG A 95 19.37 1.15 2.25
CA ARG A 95 19.07 1.88 3.50
C ARG A 95 18.03 2.97 3.29
N HIS A 96 18.20 3.81 2.26
CA HIS A 96 17.25 4.87 1.91
C HIS A 96 15.86 4.29 1.61
N LYS A 97 15.78 3.16 0.88
CA LYS A 97 14.51 2.48 0.61
C LYS A 97 13.87 1.94 1.89
N ALA A 98 14.66 1.33 2.78
CA ALA A 98 14.18 0.81 4.05
C ALA A 98 13.64 1.93 4.97
N GLU A 99 14.32 3.08 5.01
CA GLU A 99 13.88 4.27 5.75
C GLU A 99 12.55 4.80 5.19
N HIS A 100 12.44 4.91 3.86
CA HIS A 100 11.19 5.32 3.22
C HIS A 100 10.02 4.40 3.59
N LEU A 101 10.21 3.07 3.52
CA LEU A 101 9.21 2.09 3.92
C LEU A 101 8.86 2.19 5.40
N THR A 102 9.86 2.35 6.26
CA THR A 102 9.64 2.50 7.72
C THR A 102 8.77 3.71 8.03
N ARG A 103 9.04 4.86 7.39
CA ARG A 103 8.20 6.05 7.54
C ARG A 103 6.79 5.80 7.03
N LEU A 104 6.63 5.11 5.91
CA LEU A 104 5.31 4.79 5.34
C LEU A 104 4.47 3.91 6.28
N ALA A 105 5.08 2.89 6.91
CA ALA A 105 4.42 2.08 7.92
C ALA A 105 4.06 2.91 9.15
N ALA A 106 5.00 3.73 9.66
CA ALA A 106 4.75 4.59 10.81
C ALA A 106 3.60 5.58 10.57
N ASP A 107 3.54 6.21 9.39
CA ASP A 107 2.45 7.11 8.98
C ASP A 107 1.10 6.38 9.04
N HIS A 108 1.04 5.13 8.57
CA HIS A 108 -0.16 4.29 8.67
C HIS A 108 -0.50 3.96 10.13
N ARG A 109 0.47 3.50 10.92
CA ARG A 109 0.26 3.13 12.32
C ARG A 109 -0.26 4.30 13.16
N ALA A 110 0.19 5.52 12.87
CA ALA A 110 -0.23 6.74 13.54
C ALA A 110 -1.63 7.21 13.12
N ALA A 111 -2.00 7.00 11.84
CA ALA A 111 -3.28 7.45 11.29
C ALA A 111 -4.39 6.38 11.29
N ARG A 112 -4.09 5.13 11.65
CA ARG A 112 -5.07 4.04 11.64
C ARG A 112 -6.18 4.29 12.66
N ILE A 113 -7.40 3.94 12.29
CA ILE A 113 -8.53 3.94 13.22
C ILE A 113 -8.44 2.67 14.06
N THR A 114 -8.32 2.82 15.38
CA THR A 114 -8.43 1.74 16.36
C THR A 114 -9.82 1.75 16.98
N VAL A 115 -10.33 0.58 17.36
CA VAL A 115 -11.53 0.51 18.20
C VAL A 115 -11.04 0.70 19.64
N ASP A 116 -11.51 1.72 20.33
CA ASP A 116 -11.26 1.85 21.77
C ASP A 116 -12.09 0.77 22.48
N GLU A 117 -11.41 -0.21 23.09
CA GLU A 117 -12.05 -1.24 23.93
C GLU A 117 -12.39 -0.72 25.34
N GLU A 118 -12.44 0.61 25.55
CA GLU A 118 -12.90 1.21 26.80
C GLU A 118 -14.40 1.50 26.74
N ASN A 119 -15.16 0.72 27.53
CA ASN A 119 -16.61 0.74 27.78
C ASN A 119 -17.47 -0.22 26.94
N SER A 120 -17.31 -1.52 27.17
CA SER A 120 -18.41 -2.49 27.05
C SER A 120 -18.67 -3.17 28.39
#